data_AF-A0A1Z5KSE1-F1
#
_entry.id   AF-A0A1Z5KSE1-F1
#
_cell.length_a   1.000
_cell.length_b   1.000
_cell.length_c   1.000
_cell.angle_alpha   90.00
_cell.angle_beta   90.00
_cell.angle_gamma   90.00
#
_symmetry.space_group_name_H-M   'P 1'
#
loop_
_entity.id
_entity.type
_entity.pdbx_description
1 polymer ?
#
loop_
_entity_poly.entity_id
_entity_poly.type
_entity_poly.pdbx_seq_one_letter_code
_entity_poly.pdbx_strand_id
1 'polypeptide(L)'
;MPYRLSKYDSLLEVIPEELRTPEQVAQWRGGHQTPTYKLRRDPRNFCEVERYEEMTAIWMENETLVQVTQGVRFPHFDKFQNVENSLRLVVALFNPTRNIVIEISGKADDAVADTAMYWWSLHCPENCDPCLRIDNQCDKFDFGTIKIKHLATLFARNPTRRLRINGVKLNSDQLSFLATRDHPIDLTFEYSNVLEDEGDAFVRSLQIRELPFGSLHFLGTAFPISDDNVERLVQLPIFDKLTLPEWDDDREFLPFSAPVRALEYRIHTSKVQAANIQAINVVPEDLTVKIWIDDWDDGEEEATLSLLSRLAGSGQLHHLGVKFEGGGIDFVEPNHSKSISEELIKTVLANKELVSLDIDVSFIFQQVHLTEFLESLDDHKALHTVTIEVHEEDVDFSDSSWLKILLSRNRRIEIYGDWMLSVMNWDDLHKVHSFNRFYTGCKSLKESTRSFRTKMLVTALEECACQDFKRTAFLLTSSPTRCAN
;
A
#
# COMPACT_ATOMS: atom_id res chain seq x y z
N MET A 1 -16.47 17.34 -23.66
CA MET A 1 -17.32 18.53 -23.52
C MET A 1 -16.60 19.52 -22.60
N PRO A 2 -16.34 20.77 -23.02
CA PRO A 2 -15.71 21.74 -22.11
C PRO A 2 -16.70 22.08 -21.00
N TYR A 3 -16.36 21.77 -19.76
CA TYR A 3 -17.09 22.25 -18.60
C TYR A 3 -17.03 23.78 -18.63
N ARG A 4 -18.15 24.44 -18.96
CA ARG A 4 -18.27 25.89 -18.77
C ARG A 4 -18.12 26.15 -17.28
N LEU A 5 -16.96 26.68 -16.89
CA LEU A 5 -16.71 27.21 -15.55
C LEU A 5 -17.89 28.12 -15.19
N SER A 6 -18.76 27.63 -14.30
CA SER A 6 -19.86 28.41 -13.77
C SER A 6 -19.28 29.67 -13.11
N LYS A 7 -19.99 30.79 -13.22
CA LYS A 7 -19.65 32.16 -12.77
C LYS A 7 -19.40 32.33 -11.25
N TYR A 8 -19.08 31.25 -10.53
CA TYR A 8 -18.72 31.25 -9.12
C TYR A 8 -17.22 31.54 -8.97
N ASP A 9 -16.90 32.41 -7.98
CA ASP A 9 -15.56 32.89 -7.59
C ASP A 9 -14.38 32.13 -8.19
N SER A 10 -13.77 32.71 -9.23
CA SER A 10 -12.55 32.14 -9.80
C SER A 10 -11.44 32.18 -8.74
N LEU A 11 -10.92 31.01 -8.38
CA LEU A 11 -9.74 30.87 -7.52
C LEU A 11 -8.50 31.45 -8.22
N LEU A 12 -8.44 31.30 -9.54
CA LEU A 12 -7.33 31.69 -10.38
C LEU A 12 -7.65 32.93 -11.24
N GLU A 13 -6.62 33.74 -11.47
CA GLU A 13 -6.59 34.85 -12.44
C GLU A 13 -5.44 34.62 -13.42
N VAL A 14 -5.71 34.65 -14.72
CA VAL A 14 -4.69 34.49 -15.76
C VAL A 14 -3.74 35.69 -15.75
N ILE A 15 -2.43 35.43 -15.79
CA ILE A 15 -1.41 36.45 -16.06
C ILE A 15 -1.37 36.64 -17.59
N PRO A 16 -1.65 37.84 -18.11
CA PRO A 16 -1.59 38.12 -19.54
C PRO A 16 -0.23 37.74 -20.12
N GLU A 17 -0.23 37.21 -21.34
CA GLU A 17 0.97 36.64 -21.97
C GLU A 17 2.11 37.65 -22.07
N GLU A 18 1.78 38.89 -22.39
CA GLU A 18 2.68 40.04 -22.50
C GLU A 18 3.27 40.51 -21.16
N LEU A 19 2.72 40.06 -20.03
CA LEU A 19 3.19 40.40 -18.68
C LEU A 19 3.99 39.27 -18.03
N ARG A 20 4.09 38.10 -18.66
CA ARG A 20 4.83 36.96 -18.10
C ARG A 20 6.34 37.16 -18.21
N THR A 21 7.07 36.93 -17.13
CA THR A 21 8.54 36.78 -17.16
C THR A 21 8.91 35.37 -17.63
N PRO A 22 10.15 35.12 -18.08
CA PRO A 22 10.59 33.78 -18.48
C PRO A 22 10.37 32.71 -17.39
N GLU A 23 10.57 33.07 -16.12
CA GLU A 23 10.35 32.18 -14.97
C GLU A 23 8.87 31.83 -14.72
N GLN A 24 7.97 32.68 -15.19
CA GLN A 24 6.53 32.46 -15.08
C GLN A 24 6.00 31.54 -16.18
N VAL A 25 6.80 31.18 -17.19
CA VAL A 25 6.35 30.35 -18.32
C VAL A 25 6.55 28.88 -17.98
N ALA A 26 5.47 28.18 -17.64
CA ALA A 26 5.50 26.73 -17.48
C ALA A 26 5.77 26.03 -18.81
N GLN A 27 6.84 25.24 -18.85
CA GLN A 27 7.21 24.43 -20.00
C GLN A 27 6.85 22.97 -19.73
N TRP A 28 6.01 22.39 -20.58
CA TRP A 28 5.58 21.00 -20.48
C TRP A 28 6.33 20.12 -21.49
N ARG A 29 6.25 18.81 -21.31
CA ARG A 29 6.82 17.84 -22.25
C ARG A 29 6.28 18.09 -23.67
N GLY A 30 7.16 18.04 -24.67
CA GLY A 30 6.82 18.37 -26.05
C GLY A 30 6.80 19.88 -26.35
N GLY A 31 7.35 20.71 -25.45
CA GLY A 31 7.48 22.16 -25.65
C GLY A 31 6.15 22.92 -25.55
N HIS A 32 5.10 22.27 -25.06
CA HIS A 32 3.80 22.90 -24.88
C HIS A 32 3.89 23.91 -23.74
N GLN A 33 3.20 25.04 -23.87
CA GLN A 33 3.07 26.07 -22.83
C GLN A 33 1.60 26.18 -22.46
N THR A 34 1.30 26.36 -21.17
CA THR A 34 -0.06 26.66 -20.69
C THR A 34 -0.13 28.08 -20.15
N PRO A 35 -1.33 28.65 -19.99
CA PRO A 35 -1.50 29.89 -19.25
C PRO A 35 -0.95 29.77 -17.82
N THR A 36 -0.31 30.84 -17.35
CA THR A 36 0.13 30.97 -15.96
C THR A 36 -0.89 31.79 -15.19
N TYR A 37 -1.24 31.35 -14.00
CA TYR A 37 -2.24 31.95 -13.15
C TYR A 37 -1.62 32.52 -11.87
N LYS A 38 -2.33 33.43 -11.22
CA LYS A 38 -2.11 33.79 -9.81
C LYS A 38 -3.35 33.43 -9.00
N LEU A 39 -3.16 33.15 -7.71
CA LEU A 39 -4.26 32.93 -6.78
C LEU A 39 -4.97 34.27 -6.47
N ARG A 40 -6.30 34.31 -6.60
CA ARG A 40 -7.11 35.48 -6.19
C ARG A 40 -7.45 35.46 -4.70
N ARG A 41 -7.37 34.28 -4.09
CA ARG A 41 -7.59 33.99 -2.68
C ARG A 41 -6.97 32.63 -2.34
N ASP A 42 -6.88 32.32 -1.07
CA ASP A 42 -6.47 30.99 -0.63
C ASP A 42 -7.51 29.91 -1.00
N PRO A 43 -7.07 28.75 -1.54
CA PRO A 43 -7.93 27.57 -1.64
C PRO A 43 -8.17 27.01 -0.23
N ARG A 44 -9.38 26.54 0.03
CA ARG A 44 -9.71 25.90 1.32
C ARG A 44 -9.23 24.46 1.38
N ASN A 45 -9.17 23.80 0.22
CA ASN A 45 -8.76 22.40 0.06
C ASN A 45 -8.25 22.16 -1.36
N PHE A 46 -7.65 21.00 -1.56
CA PHE A 46 -7.13 20.56 -2.86
C PHE A 46 -8.22 20.45 -3.94
N CYS A 47 -9.47 20.12 -3.60
CA CYS A 47 -10.56 19.97 -4.56
C CYS A 47 -10.97 21.27 -5.26
N GLU A 48 -10.60 22.45 -4.72
CA GLU A 48 -10.80 23.71 -5.44
C GLU A 48 -9.84 23.85 -6.62
N VAL A 49 -8.63 23.29 -6.50
CA VAL A 49 -7.59 23.32 -7.54
C VAL A 49 -7.83 22.22 -8.58
N GLU A 50 -8.40 21.08 -8.17
CA GLU A 50 -8.82 20.00 -9.09
C GLU A 50 -9.85 20.43 -10.15
N ARG A 51 -10.55 21.55 -9.96
CA ARG A 51 -11.59 22.00 -10.91
C ARG A 51 -11.02 22.64 -12.17
N TYR A 52 -9.72 22.91 -12.19
CA TYR A 52 -9.04 23.52 -13.32
C TYR A 52 -8.56 22.48 -14.33
N GLU A 53 -7.99 22.93 -15.44
CA GLU A 53 -7.50 22.08 -16.52
C GLU A 53 -6.46 21.07 -16.01
N GLU A 54 -6.27 19.98 -16.77
CA GLU A 54 -5.37 18.87 -16.45
C GLU A 54 -3.93 19.31 -16.15
N MET A 55 -3.51 20.47 -16.68
CA MET A 55 -2.22 21.09 -16.43
C MET A 55 -2.41 22.58 -16.11
N THR A 56 -2.16 22.96 -14.86
CA THR A 56 -2.33 24.34 -14.39
C THR A 56 -1.02 24.85 -13.80
N ALA A 57 -0.57 26.03 -14.23
CA ALA A 57 0.63 26.68 -13.70
C ALA A 57 0.26 27.88 -12.83
N ILE A 58 0.71 27.93 -11.59
CA ILE A 58 0.36 28.97 -10.62
C ILE A 58 1.66 29.67 -10.18
N TRP A 59 1.76 30.97 -10.42
CA TRP A 59 2.83 31.81 -9.92
C TRP A 59 2.50 32.32 -8.52
N MET A 60 3.41 32.11 -7.59
CA MET A 60 3.29 32.53 -6.20
C MET A 60 4.01 33.86 -5.95
N GLU A 61 3.60 34.59 -4.90
CA GLU A 61 4.17 35.91 -4.57
C GLU A 61 5.66 35.85 -4.19
N ASN A 62 6.15 34.69 -3.71
CA ASN A 62 7.54 34.45 -3.34
C ASN A 62 8.42 33.96 -4.51
N GLU A 63 8.03 34.27 -5.74
CA GLU A 63 8.78 33.94 -6.96
C GLU A 63 8.98 32.43 -7.20
N THR A 64 8.01 31.62 -6.77
CA THR A 64 7.96 30.20 -7.11
C THR A 64 6.87 29.92 -8.14
N LEU A 65 7.13 28.93 -9.00
CA LEU A 65 6.18 28.41 -9.96
C LEU A 65 5.70 27.04 -9.50
N VAL A 66 4.37 26.90 -9.39
CA VAL A 66 3.68 25.68 -8.99
C VAL A 66 2.98 25.09 -10.20
N GLN A 67 3.38 23.90 -10.62
CA GLN A 67 2.74 23.15 -11.69
C GLN A 67 1.84 22.07 -11.08
N VAL A 68 0.55 22.18 -11.32
CA VAL A 68 -0.46 21.24 -10.85
C VAL A 68 -0.91 20.38 -12.02
N THR A 69 -0.76 19.06 -11.89
CA THR A 69 -1.28 18.10 -12.86
C THR A 69 -2.24 17.11 -12.22
N GLN A 70 -3.22 16.64 -13.00
CA GLN A 70 -4.26 15.71 -12.56
C GLN A 70 -4.20 14.40 -13.35
N GLY A 71 -4.53 13.29 -12.69
CA GLY A 71 -4.84 12.02 -13.36
C GLY A 71 -3.85 10.88 -13.12
N VAL A 72 -4.22 9.71 -13.64
CA VAL A 72 -3.60 8.39 -13.35
C VAL A 72 -2.27 8.18 -14.08
N ARG A 73 -2.09 8.86 -15.21
CA ARG A 73 -0.84 8.79 -15.95
C ARG A 73 0.09 9.81 -15.34
N PHE A 74 0.88 9.38 -14.36
CA PHE A 74 2.10 10.10 -14.00
C PHE A 74 2.79 10.41 -15.33
N PRO A 75 2.90 11.69 -15.73
CA PRO A 75 3.76 12.00 -16.84
C PRO A 75 5.11 11.40 -16.44
N HIS A 76 5.63 10.46 -17.23
CA HIS A 76 7.06 10.20 -17.19
C HIS A 76 7.68 11.53 -17.55
N PHE A 77 7.97 12.33 -16.52
CA PHE A 77 8.70 13.57 -16.66
C PHE A 77 10.10 13.11 -17.04
N ASP A 78 10.40 13.15 -18.34
CA ASP A 78 11.78 13.17 -18.79
C ASP A 78 12.46 14.24 -17.97
N LYS A 79 13.51 13.85 -17.23
CA LYS A 79 14.32 14.69 -16.34
C LYS A 79 14.26 16.12 -16.83
N PHE A 80 13.63 17.03 -16.09
CA PHE A 80 13.63 18.45 -16.42
C PHE A 80 15.08 18.92 -16.36
N GLN A 81 15.77 18.85 -17.50
CA GLN A 81 17.23 18.99 -17.55
C GLN A 81 17.68 20.40 -17.16
N ASN A 82 16.79 21.40 -17.09
CA ASN A 82 17.20 22.80 -17.06
C ASN A 82 16.54 23.68 -15.98
N VAL A 83 15.78 23.14 -15.02
CA VAL A 83 15.31 23.96 -13.88
C VAL A 83 16.33 23.84 -12.75
N GLU A 84 16.90 24.98 -12.34
CA GLU A 84 17.71 25.10 -11.11
C GLU A 84 16.73 25.10 -9.92
N ASN A 85 16.96 24.20 -8.96
CA ASN A 85 16.18 23.97 -7.72
C ASN A 85 14.67 23.69 -7.92
N SER A 86 14.28 22.42 -7.81
CA SER A 86 12.88 21.99 -7.83
C SER A 86 12.58 20.95 -6.75
N LEU A 87 11.40 21.06 -6.14
CA LEU A 87 10.84 20.09 -5.20
C LEU A 87 9.51 19.59 -5.75
N ARG A 88 9.35 18.26 -5.82
CA ARG A 88 8.11 17.65 -6.29
C ARG A 88 7.29 17.15 -5.11
N LEU A 89 6.04 17.57 -5.06
CA LEU A 89 5.04 17.10 -4.09
C LEU A 89 3.98 16.31 -4.83
N VAL A 90 3.88 15.02 -4.57
CA VAL A 90 2.79 14.18 -5.07
C VAL A 90 1.76 14.06 -3.96
N VAL A 91 0.63 14.75 -4.11
CA VAL A 91 -0.51 14.63 -3.19
C VAL A 91 -1.43 13.54 -3.73
N ALA A 92 -1.23 12.31 -3.25
CA ALA A 92 -2.12 11.21 -3.54
C ALA A 92 -3.35 11.33 -2.63
N LEU A 93 -4.39 11.99 -3.13
CA LEU A 93 -5.73 11.85 -2.58
C LEU A 93 -6.21 10.48 -3.05
N PHE A 94 -6.31 9.49 -2.15
CA PHE A 94 -6.60 8.06 -2.45
C PHE A 94 -8.01 7.82 -3.05
N ASN A 95 -8.30 8.48 -4.17
CA ASN A 95 -9.19 8.03 -5.19
C ASN A 95 -8.27 7.71 -6.38
N PRO A 96 -8.12 6.44 -6.79
CA PRO A 96 -7.17 6.04 -7.84
C PRO A 96 -7.38 6.79 -9.18
N THR A 97 -8.50 7.49 -9.35
CA THR A 97 -8.77 8.34 -10.51
C THR A 97 -8.38 9.81 -10.34
N ARG A 98 -7.92 10.25 -9.15
CA ARG A 98 -7.71 11.66 -8.78
C ARG A 98 -6.44 11.91 -7.96
N ASN A 99 -5.29 11.54 -8.52
CA ASN A 99 -4.01 12.02 -8.00
C ASN A 99 -3.80 13.48 -8.42
N ILE A 100 -3.34 14.31 -7.49
CA ILE A 100 -2.84 15.65 -7.77
C ILE A 100 -1.32 15.62 -7.61
N VAL A 101 -0.61 15.96 -8.68
CA VAL A 101 0.83 16.18 -8.59
C VAL A 101 1.07 17.68 -8.59
N ILE A 102 1.85 18.14 -7.63
CA ILE A 102 2.23 19.54 -7.44
C ILE A 102 3.75 19.61 -7.52
N GLU A 103 4.26 20.17 -8.60
CA GLU A 103 5.69 20.44 -8.73
C GLU A 103 5.96 21.90 -8.40
N ILE A 104 6.95 22.15 -7.54
CA ILE A 104 7.32 23.49 -7.09
C ILE A 104 8.74 23.75 -7.57
N SER A 105 8.92 24.86 -8.28
CA SER A 105 10.22 25.33 -8.73
C SER A 105 10.46 26.77 -8.30
N GLY A 106 11.70 27.14 -8.04
CA GLY A 106 12.07 28.48 -7.62
C GLY A 106 13.58 28.64 -7.47
N LYS A 107 14.07 29.88 -7.46
CA LYS A 107 15.51 30.15 -7.41
C LYS A 107 16.14 29.87 -6.04
N ALA A 108 15.35 29.90 -4.96
CA ALA A 108 15.82 29.76 -3.59
C ALA A 108 15.05 28.66 -2.85
N ASP A 109 15.77 27.80 -2.15
CA ASP A 109 15.18 26.68 -1.40
C ASP A 109 14.22 27.15 -0.30
N ASP A 110 14.52 28.25 0.41
CA ASP A 110 13.59 28.82 1.39
C ASP A 110 12.23 29.22 0.77
N ALA A 111 12.23 29.72 -0.47
CA ALA A 111 10.99 30.08 -1.16
C ALA A 111 10.20 28.82 -1.57
N VAL A 112 10.90 27.80 -2.09
CA VAL A 112 10.30 26.49 -2.41
C VAL A 112 9.73 25.84 -1.15
N ALA A 113 10.43 25.90 -0.03
CA ALA A 113 10.02 25.41 1.29
C ALA A 113 8.75 26.10 1.82
N ASP A 114 8.69 27.43 1.74
CA ASP A 114 7.52 28.21 2.16
C ASP A 114 6.30 27.89 1.27
N THR A 115 6.50 27.74 -0.05
CA THR A 115 5.45 27.32 -0.97
C THR A 115 5.00 25.88 -0.68
N ALA A 116 5.92 24.96 -0.39
CA ALA A 116 5.57 23.60 0.00
C ALA A 116 4.74 23.57 1.29
N MET A 117 5.14 24.34 2.31
CA MET A 117 4.37 24.50 3.54
C MET A 117 2.95 25.00 3.27
N TYR A 118 2.79 25.99 2.38
CA TYR A 118 1.47 26.50 1.98
C TYR A 118 0.58 25.37 1.45
N TRP A 119 1.08 24.58 0.50
CA TRP A 119 0.33 23.46 -0.08
C TRP A 119 0.08 22.32 0.92
N TRP A 120 1.03 22.00 1.78
CA TRP A 120 0.84 21.01 2.85
C TRP A 120 -0.26 21.40 3.84
N SER A 121 -0.44 22.70 4.07
CA SER A 121 -1.45 23.24 4.99
C SER A 121 -2.88 23.11 4.48
N LEU A 122 -3.08 22.77 3.19
CA LEU A 122 -4.41 22.61 2.64
C LEU A 122 -5.12 21.41 3.26
N HIS A 123 -6.41 21.59 3.54
CA HIS A 123 -7.24 20.54 4.09
C HIS A 123 -7.54 19.48 3.03
N CYS A 124 -7.45 18.20 3.42
CA CYS A 124 -7.94 17.09 2.60
C CYS A 124 -9.37 16.77 3.05
N PRO A 125 -10.33 16.56 2.11
CA PRO A 125 -11.69 16.17 2.49
C PRO A 125 -11.72 14.91 3.35
N GLU A 126 -12.66 14.82 4.30
CA GLU A 126 -12.78 13.70 5.26
C GLU A 126 -12.92 12.31 4.59
N ASN A 127 -13.43 12.27 3.36
CA ASN A 127 -13.58 11.03 2.59
C ASN A 127 -12.32 10.60 1.84
N CYS A 128 -11.20 11.31 2.03
CA CYS A 128 -9.92 10.94 1.47
C CYS A 128 -9.04 10.40 2.60
N ASP A 129 -8.33 9.30 2.34
CA ASP A 129 -7.18 8.90 3.14
C ASP A 129 -5.95 9.62 2.55
N PRO A 130 -5.52 10.77 3.09
CA PRO A 130 -4.54 11.60 2.43
C PRO A 130 -3.16 10.97 2.58
N CYS A 131 -2.57 10.56 1.47
CA CYS A 131 -1.16 10.21 1.39
C CYS A 131 -0.41 11.36 0.73
N LEU A 132 0.48 12.00 1.49
CA LEU A 132 1.40 12.99 0.94
C LEU A 132 2.72 12.30 0.63
N ARG A 133 3.10 12.28 -0.64
CA ARG A 133 4.41 11.82 -1.09
C ARG A 133 5.27 13.05 -1.44
N ILE A 134 6.40 13.17 -0.77
CA ILE A 134 7.41 14.19 -1.02
C ILE A 134 8.51 13.53 -1.84
N ASP A 135 8.87 14.12 -2.96
CA ASP A 135 9.82 13.54 -3.90
C ASP A 135 10.85 14.58 -4.35
N ASN A 136 12.13 14.27 -4.15
CA ASN A 136 13.26 15.12 -4.53
C ASN A 136 14.16 14.40 -5.54
N GLN A 137 13.57 13.92 -6.65
CA GLN A 137 14.22 13.08 -7.68
C GLN A 137 15.52 13.63 -8.31
N CYS A 138 15.87 14.89 -8.09
CA CYS A 138 17.01 15.52 -8.73
C CYS A 138 18.14 15.91 -7.75
N ASP A 139 17.96 15.67 -6.45
CA ASP A 139 18.89 16.12 -5.39
C ASP A 139 19.23 17.62 -5.49
N LYS A 140 18.35 18.41 -6.13
CA LYS A 140 18.57 19.84 -6.40
C LYS A 140 18.07 20.72 -5.26
N PHE A 141 17.10 20.23 -4.48
CA PHE A 141 16.53 20.97 -3.35
C PHE A 141 17.18 20.51 -2.04
N ASP A 142 17.72 21.45 -1.26
CA ASP A 142 18.17 21.16 0.10
C ASP A 142 16.98 21.03 1.06
N PHE A 143 16.57 19.79 1.33
CA PHE A 143 15.47 19.50 2.26
C PHE A 143 15.77 19.91 3.71
N GLY A 144 17.04 20.16 4.06
CA GLY A 144 17.43 20.74 5.35
C GLY A 144 16.82 22.13 5.60
N THR A 145 16.43 22.85 4.55
CA THR A 145 15.73 24.15 4.64
C THR A 145 14.30 24.03 5.19
N ILE A 146 13.70 22.83 5.17
CA ILE A 146 12.39 22.57 5.76
C ILE A 146 12.47 22.60 7.28
N LYS A 147 12.12 23.75 7.87
CA LYS A 147 12.12 23.94 9.33
C LYS A 147 11.05 23.07 10.01
N ILE A 148 11.23 22.78 11.29
CA ILE A 148 10.27 22.01 12.10
C ILE A 148 8.85 22.60 12.05
N LYS A 149 8.72 23.93 12.02
CA LYS A 149 7.41 24.61 11.87
C LYS A 149 6.70 24.25 10.55
N HIS A 150 7.44 23.95 9.47
CA HIS A 150 6.89 23.54 8.18
C HIS A 150 6.35 22.10 8.29
N LEU A 151 7.11 21.18 8.91
CA LEU A 151 6.67 19.81 9.19
C LEU A 151 5.47 19.78 10.15
N ALA A 152 5.44 20.65 11.16
CA ALA A 152 4.29 20.77 12.06
C ALA A 152 3.01 21.18 11.32
N THR A 153 3.13 22.10 10.36
CA THR A 153 2.01 22.54 9.51
C THR A 153 1.43 21.40 8.68
N LEU A 154 2.27 20.46 8.22
CA LEU A 154 1.86 19.29 7.42
C LEU A 154 0.78 18.47 8.14
N PHE A 155 0.87 18.38 9.46
CA PHE A 155 -0.02 17.56 10.28
C PHE A 155 -1.08 18.35 11.05
N ALA A 156 -0.94 19.66 11.19
CA ALA A 156 -1.84 20.51 11.98
C ALA A 156 -3.32 20.38 11.58
N ARG A 157 -3.62 20.21 10.28
CA ARG A 157 -4.99 20.02 9.77
C ARG A 157 -5.34 18.59 9.40
N ASN A 158 -4.35 17.69 9.38
CA ASN A 158 -4.51 16.31 8.92
C ASN A 158 -3.59 15.41 9.78
N PRO A 159 -3.93 15.19 11.07
CA PRO A 159 -3.02 14.57 12.04
C PRO A 159 -2.67 13.12 11.70
N THR A 160 -3.59 12.41 11.02
CA THR A 160 -3.48 11.00 10.60
C THR A 160 -3.00 10.83 9.16
N ARG A 161 -2.53 11.91 8.51
CA ARG A 161 -2.03 11.87 7.13
C ARG A 161 -0.84 10.93 7.02
N ARG A 162 -0.86 10.06 6.00
CA ARG A 162 0.27 9.20 5.65
C ARG A 162 1.33 10.02 4.93
N LEU A 163 2.60 9.78 5.28
CA LEU A 163 3.72 10.53 4.75
C LEU A 163 4.70 9.58 4.07
N ARG A 164 4.93 9.80 2.78
CA ARG A 164 5.98 9.11 2.02
C ARG A 164 7.04 10.11 1.61
N ILE A 165 8.29 9.73 1.72
CA ILE A 165 9.43 10.60 1.47
C ILE A 165 10.41 9.85 0.56
N ASN A 166 10.86 10.49 -0.51
CA ASN A 166 11.76 9.90 -1.50
C ASN A 166 12.87 10.88 -1.88
N GLY A 167 14.12 10.40 -1.90
CA GLY A 167 15.28 11.20 -2.34
C GLY A 167 15.59 12.43 -1.48
N VAL A 168 15.22 12.46 -0.19
CA VAL A 168 15.51 13.63 0.66
C VAL A 168 16.64 13.33 1.65
N LYS A 169 17.34 14.40 2.06
CA LYS A 169 18.23 14.40 3.21
C LYS A 169 17.53 15.03 4.42
N LEU A 170 17.34 14.26 5.48
CA LEU A 170 16.73 14.75 6.73
C LEU A 170 17.79 14.97 7.79
N ASN A 171 17.72 16.09 8.50
CA ASN A 171 18.59 16.39 9.63
C ASN A 171 18.07 15.79 10.94
N SER A 172 18.93 15.74 11.97
CA SER A 172 18.61 15.15 13.28
C SER A 172 17.38 15.76 13.95
N ASP A 173 17.17 17.07 13.83
CA ASP A 173 16.02 17.78 14.40
C ASP A 173 14.70 17.36 13.72
N GLN A 174 14.70 17.29 12.38
CA GLN A 174 13.54 16.86 11.58
C GLN A 174 13.17 15.41 11.90
N LEU A 175 14.18 14.54 12.01
CA LEU A 175 14.00 13.14 12.39
C LEU A 175 13.41 12.99 13.78
N SER A 176 13.98 13.71 14.76
CA SER A 176 13.47 13.72 16.13
C SER A 176 12.02 14.18 16.17
N PHE A 177 11.67 15.26 15.45
CA PHE A 177 10.29 15.74 15.37
C PHE A 177 9.32 14.69 14.81
N LEU A 178 9.72 13.96 13.75
CA LEU A 178 8.88 12.90 13.17
C LEU A 178 8.68 11.72 14.14
N ALA A 179 9.73 11.35 14.90
CA ALA A 179 9.69 10.27 15.88
C ALA A 179 8.84 10.61 17.13
N THR A 180 8.87 11.85 17.60
CA THR A 180 8.23 12.27 18.86
C THR A 180 6.81 12.84 18.68
N ARG A 181 6.14 12.59 17.56
CA ARG A 181 4.79 13.15 17.32
C ARG A 181 3.73 12.56 18.25
N ASP A 182 2.84 13.38 18.82
CA ASP A 182 1.83 12.88 19.77
C ASP A 182 0.80 11.90 19.16
N HIS A 183 0.61 11.94 17.85
CA HIS A 183 -0.32 11.06 17.12
C HIS A 183 0.44 9.99 16.34
N PRO A 184 -0.11 8.76 16.22
CA PRO A 184 0.44 7.76 15.33
C PRO A 184 0.54 8.28 13.89
N ILE A 185 1.61 7.89 13.21
CA ILE A 185 1.92 8.24 11.83
C ILE A 185 2.17 6.96 11.03
N ASP A 186 1.77 6.97 9.77
CA ASP A 186 2.23 6.03 8.75
C ASP A 186 3.32 6.75 7.95
N LEU A 187 4.57 6.39 8.23
CA LEU A 187 5.77 7.00 7.66
C LEU A 187 6.47 6.01 6.74
N THR A 188 6.65 6.39 5.49
CA THR A 188 7.41 5.62 4.49
C THR A 188 8.63 6.39 4.04
N PHE A 189 9.81 5.83 4.29
CA PHE A 189 11.05 6.19 3.61
C PHE A 189 11.15 5.33 2.35
N GLU A 190 10.99 5.95 1.19
CA GLU A 190 11.23 5.32 -0.11
C GLU A 190 12.74 5.34 -0.46
N TYR A 191 13.04 5.23 -1.75
CA TYR A 191 14.39 5.09 -2.27
C TYR A 191 15.25 6.34 -2.01
N SER A 192 16.56 6.13 -1.88
CA SER A 192 17.58 7.19 -1.88
C SER A 192 17.44 8.26 -0.78
N ASN A 193 16.74 7.98 0.31
CA ASN A 193 16.72 8.88 1.45
C ASN A 193 18.04 8.80 2.23
N VAL A 194 18.50 9.94 2.74
CA VAL A 194 19.68 10.04 3.61
C VAL A 194 19.24 10.60 4.96
N LEU A 195 19.42 9.83 6.01
CA LEU A 195 19.19 10.31 7.37
C LEU A 195 20.53 10.77 7.94
N GLU A 196 20.61 12.03 8.39
CA GLU A 196 21.75 12.51 9.17
C GLU A 196 21.99 11.57 10.37
N ASP A 197 23.23 11.53 10.86
CA ASP A 197 23.66 10.67 11.97
C ASP A 197 23.32 9.17 11.83
N GLU A 198 23.13 8.71 10.60
CA GLU A 198 22.73 7.33 10.30
C GLU A 198 21.44 6.94 11.05
N GLY A 199 20.58 7.94 11.32
CA GLY A 199 19.29 7.80 11.98
C GLY A 199 19.33 7.62 13.51
N ASP A 200 20.46 7.86 14.18
CA ASP A 200 20.55 7.77 15.65
C ASP A 200 19.54 8.71 16.34
N ALA A 201 19.39 9.94 15.87
CA ALA A 201 18.43 10.88 16.46
C ALA A 201 16.98 10.37 16.33
N PHE A 202 16.66 9.74 15.20
CA PHE A 202 15.35 9.13 14.96
C PHE A 202 15.11 7.97 15.95
N VAL A 203 16.02 7.01 16.01
CA VAL A 203 15.88 5.81 16.85
C VAL A 203 15.90 6.15 18.33
N ARG A 204 16.74 7.08 18.79
CA ARG A 204 16.74 7.55 20.19
C ARG A 204 15.43 8.20 20.59
N SER A 205 14.86 9.00 19.68
CA SER A 205 13.57 9.65 19.89
C SER A 205 12.42 8.64 19.96
N LEU A 206 12.48 7.56 19.17
CA LEU A 206 11.53 6.45 19.24
C LEU A 206 11.67 5.64 20.53
N GLN A 207 12.90 5.42 21.02
CA GLN A 207 13.15 4.65 22.26
C GLN A 207 12.54 5.27 23.52
N ILE A 208 12.44 6.61 23.58
CA ILE A 208 11.85 7.31 24.72
C ILE A 208 10.34 7.51 24.59
N ARG A 209 9.75 7.05 23.48
CA ARG A 209 8.33 7.24 23.17
C ARG A 209 7.48 6.25 23.97
N GLU A 210 6.46 6.77 24.66
CA GLU A 210 5.52 5.94 25.44
C GLU A 210 4.25 5.57 24.64
N LEU A 211 3.90 6.36 23.62
CA LEU A 211 2.72 6.15 22.79
C LEU A 211 3.03 5.30 21.55
N PRO A 212 2.05 4.59 20.96
CA PRO A 212 2.24 3.93 19.68
C PRO A 212 2.73 4.89 18.60
N PHE A 213 3.68 4.45 17.78
CA PHE A 213 4.19 5.20 16.64
C PHE A 213 3.26 5.09 15.43
N GLY A 214 2.59 3.96 15.25
CA GLY A 214 1.85 3.64 14.02
C GLY A 214 2.69 2.75 13.11
N SER A 215 2.79 3.09 11.83
CA SER A 215 3.47 2.26 10.83
C SER A 215 4.76 2.92 10.35
N LEU A 216 5.82 2.12 10.25
CA LEU A 216 7.09 2.56 9.68
C LEU A 216 7.47 1.65 8.53
N HIS A 217 7.79 2.27 7.39
CA HIS A 217 8.15 1.55 6.17
C HIS A 217 9.48 2.08 5.64
N PHE A 218 10.42 1.18 5.42
CA PHE A 218 11.61 1.42 4.63
C PHE A 218 11.47 0.63 3.34
N LEU A 219 11.35 1.33 2.21
CA LEU A 219 11.23 0.74 0.88
C LEU A 219 12.52 1.00 0.12
N GLY A 220 13.00 -0.02 -0.60
CA GLY A 220 14.25 0.05 -1.33
C GLY A 220 15.10 -1.18 -1.09
N THR A 221 16.38 -1.07 -1.45
CA THR A 221 17.37 -2.14 -1.27
C THR A 221 18.35 -1.86 -0.13
N ALA A 222 18.37 -0.64 0.41
CA ALA A 222 19.31 -0.24 1.45
C ALA A 222 18.59 0.50 2.57
N PHE A 223 19.02 0.26 3.81
CA PHE A 223 18.59 1.03 4.96
C PHE A 223 19.18 2.44 4.91
N PRO A 224 18.40 3.47 5.22
CA PRO A 224 18.92 4.82 5.40
C PRO A 224 19.43 5.05 6.85
N ILE A 225 19.57 3.98 7.65
CA ILE A 225 20.06 3.97 9.04
C ILE A 225 21.15 2.90 9.20
N SER A 226 21.99 3.01 10.23
CA SER A 226 23.04 2.03 10.53
C SER A 226 22.49 0.71 11.07
N ASP A 227 23.27 -0.37 10.96
CA ASP A 227 22.89 -1.71 11.45
C ASP A 227 22.57 -1.73 12.95
N ASP A 228 23.36 -1.02 13.76
CA ASP A 228 23.10 -0.86 15.20
C ASP A 228 21.74 -0.19 15.45
N ASN A 229 21.35 0.75 14.59
CA ASN A 229 20.06 1.43 14.68
C ASN A 229 18.91 0.56 14.17
N VAL A 230 19.10 -0.27 13.13
CA VAL A 230 18.12 -1.28 12.73
C VAL A 230 17.87 -2.27 13.87
N GLU A 231 18.93 -2.79 14.50
CA GLU A 231 18.84 -3.71 15.65
C GLU A 231 18.06 -3.09 16.80
N ARG A 232 18.38 -1.85 17.16
CA ARG A 232 17.64 -1.13 18.21
C ARG A 232 16.17 -0.91 17.83
N LEU A 233 15.90 -0.62 16.56
CA LEU A 233 14.57 -0.32 16.05
C LEU A 233 13.65 -1.54 16.08
N VAL A 234 14.12 -2.71 15.65
CA VAL A 234 13.31 -3.94 15.63
C VAL A 234 12.95 -4.47 17.02
N GLN A 235 13.62 -3.98 18.08
CA GLN A 235 13.32 -4.34 19.47
C GLN A 235 12.23 -3.44 20.10
N LEU A 236 11.74 -2.40 19.40
CA LEU A 236 10.78 -1.45 19.97
C LEU A 236 9.33 -1.94 19.87
N PRO A 237 8.57 -2.02 20.97
CA PRO A 237 7.18 -2.49 20.98
C PRO A 237 6.16 -1.39 20.67
N ILE A 238 6.56 -0.37 19.91
CA ILE A 238 5.74 0.84 19.64
C ILE A 238 5.10 0.84 18.25
N PHE A 239 5.46 -0.11 17.38
CA PHE A 239 5.01 -0.14 16.00
C PHE A 239 3.78 -1.05 15.82
N ASP A 240 2.79 -0.55 15.10
CA ASP A 240 1.65 -1.34 14.64
C ASP A 240 2.05 -2.20 13.43
N LYS A 241 2.81 -1.61 12.50
CA LYS A 241 3.39 -2.29 11.33
C LYS A 241 4.81 -1.83 11.08
N LEU A 242 5.68 -2.78 10.77
CA LEU A 242 7.04 -2.51 10.31
C LEU A 242 7.25 -3.12 8.93
N THR A 243 7.73 -2.32 7.97
CA THR A 243 8.21 -2.81 6.67
C THR A 243 9.70 -2.51 6.54
N LEU A 244 10.50 -3.54 6.32
CA LEU A 244 11.95 -3.42 6.24
C LEU A 244 12.45 -3.93 4.86
N PRO A 245 13.47 -3.29 4.26
CA PRO A 245 14.21 -3.86 3.15
C PRO A 245 15.01 -5.07 3.64
N GLU A 246 15.69 -5.72 2.70
CA GLU A 246 16.65 -6.79 2.99
C GLU A 246 17.77 -6.31 3.93
N TRP A 247 18.15 -7.16 4.88
CA TRP A 247 19.27 -6.90 5.79
C TRP A 247 20.45 -7.82 5.47
N ASP A 248 21.56 -7.21 5.05
CA ASP A 248 22.77 -7.89 4.58
C ASP A 248 23.73 -8.21 5.76
N ASP A 249 23.37 -9.16 6.63
CA ASP A 249 24.25 -9.65 7.71
C ASP A 249 23.74 -10.96 8.35
N ASP A 250 24.52 -11.53 9.28
CA ASP A 250 24.18 -12.63 10.19
C ASP A 250 22.91 -12.36 11.04
N ARG A 251 22.33 -11.16 10.92
CA ARG A 251 21.15 -10.65 11.64
C ARG A 251 19.88 -10.65 10.78
N GLU A 252 19.93 -11.21 9.58
CA GLU A 252 18.81 -11.26 8.63
C GLU A 252 17.48 -11.73 9.22
N PHE A 253 17.50 -12.53 10.30
CA PHE A 253 16.28 -13.04 10.94
C PHE A 253 15.79 -12.25 12.15
N LEU A 254 16.57 -11.29 12.64
CA LEU A 254 16.17 -10.49 13.79
C LEU A 254 14.79 -9.84 13.64
N PRO A 255 14.39 -9.33 12.45
CA PRO A 255 13.05 -8.77 12.24
C PRO A 255 11.89 -9.70 12.61
N PHE A 256 12.02 -11.01 12.43
CA PHE A 256 10.94 -11.96 12.76
C PHE A 256 10.64 -12.00 14.26
N SER A 257 11.59 -11.62 15.11
CA SER A 257 11.41 -11.53 16.56
C SER A 257 10.93 -10.16 17.04
N ALA A 258 10.67 -9.22 16.13
CA ALA A 258 10.23 -7.88 16.48
C ALA A 258 8.87 -7.93 17.21
N PRO A 259 8.70 -7.21 18.33
CA PRO A 259 7.46 -7.18 19.09
C PRO A 259 6.43 -6.25 18.44
N VAL A 260 6.12 -6.52 17.17
CA VAL A 260 5.18 -5.75 16.35
C VAL A 260 3.99 -6.63 15.97
N ARG A 261 2.83 -6.02 15.75
CA ARG A 261 1.65 -6.76 15.29
C ARG A 261 1.83 -7.25 13.87
N ALA A 262 2.28 -6.36 12.98
CA ALA A 262 2.49 -6.65 11.56
C ALA A 262 3.93 -6.43 11.12
N LEU A 263 4.50 -7.41 10.41
CA LEU A 263 5.82 -7.34 9.79
C LEU A 263 5.70 -7.62 8.30
N GLU A 264 6.32 -6.77 7.49
CA GLU A 264 6.59 -7.03 6.08
C GLU A 264 8.11 -6.98 5.87
N TYR A 265 8.69 -8.08 5.43
CA TYR A 265 10.14 -8.20 5.36
C TYR A 265 10.59 -8.92 4.10
N ARG A 266 11.68 -8.43 3.51
CA ARG A 266 12.33 -9.06 2.37
C ARG A 266 13.53 -9.89 2.83
N ILE A 267 13.62 -11.12 2.37
CA ILE A 267 14.77 -12.00 2.57
C ILE A 267 15.39 -12.37 1.23
N HIS A 268 16.67 -12.67 1.24
CA HIS A 268 17.40 -13.14 0.08
C HIS A 268 17.88 -14.56 0.34
N THR A 269 17.30 -15.54 -0.35
CA THR A 269 17.50 -16.95 0.01
C THR A 269 18.95 -17.41 -0.24
N SER A 270 19.66 -16.83 -1.22
CA SER A 270 21.08 -17.12 -1.48
C SER A 270 22.03 -16.75 -0.34
N LYS A 271 21.59 -15.87 0.57
CA LYS A 271 22.36 -15.42 1.75
C LYS A 271 22.03 -16.19 3.01
N VAL A 272 20.97 -16.99 2.95
CA VAL A 272 20.38 -17.68 4.08
C VAL A 272 20.83 -19.14 4.11
N GLN A 273 21.21 -19.63 5.28
CA GLN A 273 21.34 -21.08 5.51
C GLN A 273 20.09 -21.65 6.16
N ALA A 274 19.56 -22.75 5.61
CA ALA A 274 18.41 -23.48 6.15
C ALA A 274 18.49 -23.78 7.65
N ALA A 275 19.70 -24.06 8.16
CA ALA A 275 19.93 -24.32 9.58
C ALA A 275 19.63 -23.11 10.48
N ASN A 276 19.92 -21.89 10.01
CA ASN A 276 19.67 -20.65 10.76
C ASN A 276 18.17 -20.36 10.84
N ILE A 277 17.41 -20.72 9.80
CA ILE A 277 15.97 -20.51 9.73
C ILE A 277 15.23 -21.27 10.85
N GLN A 278 15.69 -22.47 11.19
CA GLN A 278 15.03 -23.28 12.22
C GLN A 278 15.07 -22.63 13.62
N ALA A 279 16.02 -21.71 13.86
CA ALA A 279 16.16 -21.00 15.13
C ALA A 279 15.31 -19.72 15.23
N ILE A 280 14.68 -19.27 14.14
CA ILE A 280 13.95 -17.99 14.09
C ILE A 280 12.78 -17.98 15.06
N ASN A 281 12.69 -17.03 15.98
CA ASN A 281 11.47 -16.81 16.74
C ASN A 281 10.54 -15.87 15.96
N VAL A 282 9.38 -16.37 15.52
CA VAL A 282 8.38 -15.59 14.76
C VAL A 282 7.38 -15.03 15.76
N VAL A 283 7.45 -13.74 16.03
CA VAL A 283 6.58 -13.04 16.99
C VAL A 283 5.35 -12.38 16.34
N PRO A 284 5.44 -11.73 15.16
CA PRO A 284 4.30 -11.08 14.53
C PRO A 284 3.15 -12.04 14.23
N GLU A 285 1.91 -11.57 14.45
CA GLU A 285 0.67 -12.29 14.08
C GLU A 285 0.31 -12.07 12.61
N ASP A 286 0.65 -10.90 12.07
CA ASP A 286 0.49 -10.55 10.67
C ASP A 286 1.87 -10.50 10.01
N LEU A 287 2.18 -11.45 9.14
CA LEU A 287 3.50 -11.57 8.52
C LEU A 287 3.38 -11.59 7.01
N THR A 288 4.11 -10.72 6.32
CA THR A 288 4.34 -10.79 4.87
C THR A 288 5.83 -10.97 4.62
N VAL A 289 6.22 -12.08 4.01
CA VAL A 289 7.60 -12.32 3.58
C VAL A 289 7.70 -12.15 2.07
N LYS A 290 8.66 -11.34 1.63
CA LYS A 290 9.10 -11.23 0.23
C LYS A 290 10.39 -12.02 0.07
N ILE A 291 10.34 -13.07 -0.72
CA ILE A 291 11.44 -14.01 -0.90
C ILE A 291 12.12 -13.64 -2.22
N TRP A 292 13.30 -13.04 -2.14
CA TRP A 292 14.12 -12.72 -3.31
C TRP A 292 14.99 -13.91 -3.71
N ILE A 293 14.89 -14.29 -4.99
CA ILE A 293 15.55 -15.47 -5.55
C ILE A 293 16.32 -15.05 -6.80
N ASP A 294 17.63 -15.30 -6.80
CA ASP A 294 18.49 -14.99 -7.94
C ASP A 294 18.32 -16.02 -9.07
N ASP A 295 18.36 -17.30 -8.70
CA ASP A 295 18.24 -18.43 -9.63
C ASP A 295 17.67 -19.63 -8.87
N TRP A 296 16.82 -20.45 -9.47
CA TRP A 296 16.20 -21.56 -8.76
C TRP A 296 17.11 -22.79 -8.71
N ASP A 297 17.84 -22.97 -7.61
CA ASP A 297 18.63 -24.17 -7.32
C ASP A 297 18.16 -24.90 -6.04
N ASP A 298 18.77 -26.08 -5.78
CA ASP A 298 18.46 -26.91 -4.61
C ASP A 298 18.65 -26.15 -3.28
N GLY A 299 19.57 -25.19 -3.21
CA GLY A 299 19.85 -24.40 -2.01
C GLY A 299 18.77 -23.35 -1.74
N GLU A 300 18.32 -22.66 -2.80
CA GLU A 300 17.21 -21.72 -2.71
C GLU A 300 15.89 -22.41 -2.35
N GLU A 301 15.65 -23.60 -2.93
CA GLU A 301 14.52 -24.45 -2.56
C GLU A 301 14.62 -24.85 -1.08
N GLU A 302 15.77 -25.36 -0.62
CA GLU A 302 15.96 -25.79 0.78
C GLU A 302 15.73 -24.64 1.77
N ALA A 303 16.24 -23.44 1.49
CA ALA A 303 16.03 -22.25 2.31
C ALA A 303 14.53 -21.85 2.35
N THR A 304 13.86 -21.84 1.20
CA THR A 304 12.44 -21.52 1.08
C THR A 304 11.57 -22.52 1.85
N LEU A 305 11.80 -23.82 1.65
CA LEU A 305 11.06 -24.89 2.35
C LEU A 305 11.30 -24.81 3.85
N SER A 306 12.54 -24.56 4.28
CA SER A 306 12.87 -24.41 5.69
C SER A 306 12.15 -23.24 6.33
N LEU A 307 11.99 -22.12 5.61
CA LEU A 307 11.25 -20.97 6.09
C LEU A 307 9.77 -21.28 6.25
N LEU A 308 9.14 -21.83 5.21
CA LEU A 308 7.73 -22.21 5.24
C LEU A 308 7.47 -23.19 6.40
N SER A 309 8.32 -24.20 6.55
CA SER A 309 8.23 -25.16 7.67
C SER A 309 8.34 -24.47 9.03
N ARG A 310 9.21 -23.46 9.15
CA ARG A 310 9.33 -22.68 10.39
C ARG A 310 8.07 -21.84 10.65
N LEU A 311 7.50 -21.22 9.63
CA LEU A 311 6.23 -20.49 9.71
C LEU A 311 5.06 -21.41 10.06
N ALA A 312 5.07 -22.66 9.59
CA ALA A 312 4.12 -23.70 9.98
C ALA A 312 4.24 -23.99 11.48
N GLY A 313 5.47 -24.08 12.00
CA GLY A 313 5.77 -24.32 13.41
C GLY A 313 5.35 -23.18 14.34
N SER A 314 5.17 -21.96 13.83
CA SER A 314 4.66 -20.81 14.59
C SER A 314 3.21 -21.01 15.06
N GLY A 315 2.35 -21.48 14.15
CA GLY A 315 0.95 -21.85 14.44
C GLY A 315 0.03 -20.71 14.91
N GLN A 316 0.53 -19.47 14.99
CA GLN A 316 -0.16 -18.31 15.57
C GLN A 316 -0.45 -17.21 14.53
N LEU A 317 -0.16 -17.42 13.25
CA LEU A 317 -0.36 -16.40 12.22
C LEU A 317 -1.85 -16.17 11.95
N HIS A 318 -2.27 -14.91 11.95
CA HIS A 318 -3.60 -14.43 11.57
C HIS A 318 -3.62 -13.93 10.13
N HIS A 319 -2.52 -13.33 9.67
CA HIS A 319 -2.26 -13.02 8.28
C HIS A 319 -0.91 -13.58 7.83
N LEU A 320 -0.88 -14.22 6.66
CA LEU A 320 0.32 -14.73 6.03
C LEU A 320 0.38 -14.21 4.59
N GLY A 321 1.40 -13.42 4.29
CA GLY A 321 1.79 -13.03 2.96
C GLY A 321 3.06 -13.76 2.54
N VAL A 322 3.06 -14.43 1.40
CA VAL A 322 4.28 -15.02 0.80
C VAL A 322 4.38 -14.54 -0.63
N LYS A 323 5.36 -13.68 -0.90
CA LYS A 323 5.60 -13.09 -2.21
C LYS A 323 6.98 -13.49 -2.69
N PHE A 324 7.13 -13.69 -3.98
CA PHE A 324 8.39 -14.12 -4.55
C PHE A 324 8.84 -13.11 -5.58
N GLU A 325 10.08 -12.67 -5.45
CA GLU A 325 10.69 -11.62 -6.27
C GLU A 325 12.01 -12.17 -6.84
N GLY A 326 12.47 -11.69 -8.00
CA GLY A 326 13.70 -12.19 -8.59
C GLY A 326 14.10 -11.50 -9.89
N GLY A 327 15.39 -11.61 -10.24
CA GLY A 327 15.99 -10.97 -11.42
C GLY A 327 15.99 -11.83 -12.69
N GLY A 328 15.62 -13.11 -12.60
CA GLY A 328 15.56 -14.05 -13.71
C GLY A 328 14.11 -14.46 -14.03
N ILE A 329 13.73 -14.37 -15.30
CA ILE A 329 12.38 -14.69 -15.81
C ILE A 329 12.20 -16.22 -15.97
N ASP A 330 13.11 -17.03 -15.43
CA ASP A 330 13.04 -18.46 -15.65
C ASP A 330 12.01 -19.08 -14.71
N PHE A 331 11.03 -19.75 -15.32
CA PHE A 331 9.96 -20.46 -14.61
C PHE A 331 10.57 -21.47 -13.64
N VAL A 332 9.98 -21.55 -12.45
CA VAL A 332 10.35 -22.54 -11.44
C VAL A 332 10.20 -23.94 -12.03
N GLU A 333 11.24 -24.76 -11.85
CA GLU A 333 11.18 -26.15 -12.25
C GLU A 333 9.93 -26.83 -11.64
N PRO A 334 9.20 -27.67 -12.40
CA PRO A 334 7.98 -28.29 -11.91
C PRO A 334 8.11 -28.98 -10.54
N ASN A 335 9.29 -29.54 -10.25
CA ASN A 335 9.56 -30.21 -8.98
C ASN A 335 9.64 -29.22 -7.82
N HIS A 336 10.40 -28.12 -7.95
CA HIS A 336 10.49 -27.08 -6.92
C HIS A 336 9.11 -26.43 -6.67
N SER A 337 8.37 -26.14 -7.75
CA SER A 337 7.00 -25.63 -7.70
C SER A 337 6.10 -26.51 -6.83
N LYS A 338 6.21 -27.84 -7.02
CA LYS A 338 5.45 -28.82 -6.25
C LYS A 338 5.87 -28.82 -4.78
N SER A 339 7.16 -28.88 -4.47
CA SER A 339 7.65 -28.90 -3.08
C SER A 339 7.21 -27.66 -2.31
N ILE A 340 7.33 -26.48 -2.93
CA ILE A 340 6.94 -25.20 -2.34
C ILE A 340 5.44 -25.16 -2.10
N SER A 341 4.64 -25.62 -3.07
CA SER A 341 3.19 -25.75 -2.90
C SER A 341 2.84 -26.64 -1.71
N GLU A 342 3.40 -27.85 -1.64
CA GLU A 342 3.15 -28.80 -0.55
C GLU A 342 3.51 -28.22 0.83
N GLU A 343 4.64 -27.51 0.93
CA GLU A 343 5.06 -26.90 2.20
C GLU A 343 4.22 -25.67 2.56
N LEU A 344 3.78 -24.89 1.58
CA LEU A 344 2.85 -23.77 1.80
C LEU A 344 1.48 -24.28 2.28
N ILE A 345 0.96 -25.38 1.71
CA ILE A 345 -0.27 -26.04 2.21
C ILE A 345 -0.10 -26.40 3.68
N LYS A 346 1.00 -27.06 4.05
CA LYS A 346 1.28 -27.42 5.45
C LYS A 346 1.33 -26.19 6.34
N THR A 347 1.98 -25.12 5.87
CA THR A 347 2.10 -23.84 6.58
C THR A 347 0.74 -23.23 6.88
N VAL A 348 -0.13 -23.15 5.87
CA VAL A 348 -1.49 -22.61 6.04
C VAL A 348 -2.30 -23.48 6.98
N LEU A 349 -2.32 -24.80 6.80
CA LEU A 349 -3.10 -25.72 7.63
C LEU A 349 -2.62 -25.78 9.09
N ALA A 350 -1.33 -25.54 9.35
CA ALA A 350 -0.78 -25.48 10.70
C ALA A 350 -1.25 -24.23 11.46
N ASN A 351 -1.43 -23.10 10.75
CA ASN A 351 -1.90 -21.83 11.30
C ASN A 351 -3.44 -21.77 11.32
N LYS A 352 -4.07 -22.53 12.23
CA LYS A 352 -5.53 -22.73 12.26
C LYS A 352 -6.37 -21.45 12.44
N GLU A 353 -5.75 -20.38 12.95
CA GLU A 353 -6.38 -19.07 13.14
C GLU A 353 -6.16 -18.13 11.94
N LEU A 354 -5.49 -18.58 10.89
CA LEU A 354 -5.21 -17.78 9.70
C LEU A 354 -6.51 -17.28 9.07
N VAL A 355 -6.69 -15.96 9.07
CA VAL A 355 -7.84 -15.25 8.53
C VAL A 355 -7.59 -14.80 7.10
N SER A 356 -6.36 -14.41 6.80
CA SER A 356 -5.97 -13.86 5.51
C SER A 356 -4.68 -14.47 5.00
N LEU A 357 -4.69 -14.85 3.73
CA LEU A 357 -3.54 -15.33 2.98
C LEU A 357 -3.33 -14.38 1.78
N ASP A 358 -2.11 -13.91 1.57
CA ASP A 358 -1.70 -13.15 0.39
C ASP A 358 -0.56 -13.90 -0.30
N ILE A 359 -0.77 -14.40 -1.50
CA ILE A 359 0.25 -15.16 -2.23
C ILE A 359 0.55 -14.49 -3.55
N ASP A 360 1.83 -14.37 -3.85
CA ASP A 360 2.27 -14.17 -5.22
C ASP A 360 2.45 -15.54 -5.86
N VAL A 361 1.74 -15.77 -6.96
CA VAL A 361 1.86 -17.04 -7.69
C VAL A 361 2.68 -16.89 -8.96
N SER A 362 3.11 -15.67 -9.29
CA SER A 362 4.00 -15.47 -10.42
C SER A 362 5.27 -16.28 -10.25
N PHE A 363 5.70 -16.87 -11.37
CA PHE A 363 6.90 -17.70 -11.50
C PHE A 363 6.87 -19.07 -10.79
N ILE A 364 6.11 -19.24 -9.70
CA ILE A 364 6.18 -20.46 -8.88
C ILE A 364 5.09 -21.46 -9.19
N PHE A 365 3.83 -21.05 -9.25
CA PHE A 365 2.77 -22.05 -9.34
C PHE A 365 2.42 -22.35 -10.78
N GLN A 366 2.70 -23.58 -11.19
CA GLN A 366 1.99 -24.17 -12.30
C GLN A 366 0.50 -24.28 -11.94
N GLN A 367 -0.38 -24.16 -12.94
CA GLN A 367 -1.83 -24.21 -12.74
C GLN A 367 -2.29 -25.44 -11.93
N VAL A 368 -1.66 -26.60 -12.16
CA VAL A 368 -1.97 -27.84 -11.44
C VAL A 368 -1.67 -27.71 -9.94
N HIS A 369 -0.53 -27.14 -9.56
CA HIS A 369 -0.16 -26.95 -8.16
C HIS A 369 -0.97 -25.85 -7.49
N LEU A 370 -1.32 -24.78 -8.21
CA LEU A 370 -2.23 -23.76 -7.69
C LEU A 370 -3.63 -24.33 -7.41
N THR A 371 -4.12 -25.20 -8.29
CA THR A 371 -5.42 -25.86 -8.11
C THR A 371 -5.39 -26.75 -6.87
N GLU A 372 -4.38 -27.60 -6.74
CA GLU A 372 -4.19 -28.47 -5.56
C GLU A 372 -4.05 -27.64 -4.27
N PHE A 373 -3.25 -26.57 -4.32
CA PHE A 373 -3.08 -25.63 -3.22
C PHE A 373 -4.43 -25.08 -2.76
N LEU A 374 -5.22 -24.53 -3.67
CA LEU A 374 -6.49 -23.91 -3.33
C LEU A 374 -7.55 -24.93 -2.89
N GLU A 375 -7.61 -26.12 -3.50
CA GLU A 375 -8.49 -27.19 -3.04
C GLU A 375 -8.17 -27.62 -1.59
N SER A 376 -6.88 -27.60 -1.21
CA SER A 376 -6.48 -27.92 0.16
C SER A 376 -7.00 -26.92 1.21
N LEU A 377 -7.34 -25.69 0.79
CA LEU A 377 -7.87 -24.65 1.66
C LEU A 377 -9.36 -24.80 1.97
N ASP A 378 -10.08 -25.72 1.30
CA ASP A 378 -11.52 -25.95 1.48
C ASP A 378 -11.89 -26.19 2.97
N ASP A 379 -11.02 -26.87 3.71
CA ASP A 379 -11.25 -27.25 5.10
C ASP A 379 -10.75 -26.21 6.12
N HIS A 380 -10.12 -25.11 5.66
CA HIS A 380 -9.58 -24.08 6.55
C HIS A 380 -10.69 -23.18 7.12
N LYS A 381 -11.13 -23.49 8.34
CA LYS A 381 -12.34 -22.87 8.93
C LYS A 381 -12.21 -21.38 9.19
N ALA A 382 -11.01 -20.88 9.50
CA ALA A 382 -10.76 -19.49 9.84
C ALA A 382 -10.38 -18.62 8.63
N LEU A 383 -10.09 -19.21 7.46
CA LEU A 383 -9.60 -18.45 6.32
C LEU A 383 -10.77 -17.80 5.58
N HIS A 384 -10.70 -16.48 5.41
CA HIS A 384 -11.75 -15.66 4.79
C HIS A 384 -11.25 -14.90 3.56
N THR A 385 -9.96 -14.57 3.51
CA THR A 385 -9.42 -13.77 2.41
C THR A 385 -8.20 -14.47 1.84
N VAL A 386 -8.20 -14.68 0.51
CA VAL A 386 -7.06 -15.19 -0.23
C VAL A 386 -6.77 -14.22 -1.36
N THR A 387 -5.78 -13.35 -1.18
CA THR A 387 -5.29 -12.49 -2.26
C THR A 387 -4.30 -13.31 -3.08
N ILE A 388 -4.45 -13.26 -4.40
CA ILE A 388 -3.55 -13.93 -5.33
C ILE A 388 -3.03 -12.83 -6.27
N GLU A 389 -1.75 -12.52 -6.16
CA GLU A 389 -1.05 -11.64 -7.09
C GLU A 389 -0.54 -12.48 -8.27
N VAL A 390 -0.78 -11.98 -9.49
CA VAL A 390 -0.41 -12.65 -10.74
C VAL A 390 0.00 -11.56 -11.72
N HIS A 391 1.17 -11.72 -12.32
CA HIS A 391 1.63 -10.88 -13.41
C HIS A 391 1.09 -11.42 -14.76
N GLU A 392 0.50 -10.53 -15.56
CA GLU A 392 -0.33 -10.85 -16.74
C GLU A 392 0.37 -11.68 -17.82
N GLU A 393 1.71 -11.73 -17.80
CA GLU A 393 2.51 -12.35 -18.86
C GLU A 393 2.69 -13.86 -18.69
N ASP A 394 2.39 -14.43 -17.50
CA ASP A 394 3.00 -15.70 -17.11
C ASP A 394 2.08 -16.92 -17.13
N VAL A 395 0.75 -16.76 -17.17
CA VAL A 395 -0.17 -17.90 -17.01
C VAL A 395 -1.37 -17.83 -17.95
N ASP A 396 -1.56 -18.90 -18.73
CA ASP A 396 -2.77 -19.12 -19.54
C ASP A 396 -3.93 -19.59 -18.63
N PHE A 397 -4.75 -18.64 -18.18
CA PHE A 397 -5.97 -18.91 -17.42
C PHE A 397 -7.21 -19.13 -18.31
N SER A 398 -7.03 -19.60 -19.55
CA SER A 398 -8.16 -19.87 -20.45
C SER A 398 -9.21 -20.80 -19.84
N ASP A 399 -8.82 -21.71 -18.93
CA ASP A 399 -9.75 -22.48 -18.10
C ASP A 399 -9.85 -21.95 -16.67
N SER A 400 -10.84 -21.09 -16.43
CA SER A 400 -11.19 -20.55 -15.11
C SER A 400 -12.25 -21.35 -14.35
N SER A 401 -12.59 -22.57 -14.82
CA SER A 401 -13.63 -23.38 -14.22
C SER A 401 -13.29 -23.81 -12.79
N TRP A 402 -12.02 -24.12 -12.52
CA TRP A 402 -11.52 -24.51 -11.20
C TRP A 402 -11.77 -23.41 -10.15
N LEU A 403 -11.56 -22.13 -10.51
CA LEU A 403 -11.75 -20.99 -9.62
C LEU A 403 -13.24 -20.83 -9.25
N LYS A 404 -14.13 -21.00 -10.24
CA LYS A 404 -15.59 -20.99 -10.00
C LYS A 404 -16.02 -22.14 -9.09
N ILE A 405 -15.43 -23.33 -9.26
CA ILE A 405 -15.69 -24.50 -8.41
C ILE A 405 -15.22 -24.20 -6.98
N LEU A 406 -14.01 -23.71 -6.80
CA LEU A 406 -13.45 -23.33 -5.49
C LEU A 406 -14.36 -22.32 -4.77
N LEU A 407 -14.65 -21.18 -5.40
CA LEU A 407 -15.50 -20.14 -4.81
C LEU A 407 -16.94 -20.61 -4.52
N SER A 408 -17.41 -21.63 -5.24
CA SER A 408 -18.71 -22.24 -4.99
C SER A 408 -18.72 -23.22 -3.80
N ARG A 409 -17.60 -23.89 -3.55
CA ARG A 409 -17.38 -24.85 -2.46
C ARG A 409 -17.03 -24.11 -1.17
N ASN A 410 -16.03 -23.23 -1.23
CA ASN A 410 -15.60 -22.40 -0.12
C ASN A 410 -16.10 -20.95 -0.27
N ARG A 411 -17.35 -20.73 0.16
CA ARG A 411 -18.01 -19.41 0.09
C ARG A 411 -17.51 -18.39 1.11
N ARG A 412 -16.51 -18.75 1.93
CA ARG A 412 -15.90 -17.82 2.90
C ARG A 412 -14.74 -17.06 2.29
N ILE A 413 -14.09 -17.65 1.28
CA ILE A 413 -12.92 -17.07 0.64
C ILE A 413 -13.35 -15.98 -0.34
N GLU A 414 -12.80 -14.80 -0.16
CA GLU A 414 -12.78 -13.73 -1.14
C GLU A 414 -11.40 -13.70 -1.82
N ILE A 415 -11.40 -13.76 -3.15
CA ILE A 415 -10.20 -13.70 -3.99
C ILE A 415 -10.13 -12.34 -4.66
N TYR A 416 -8.93 -11.76 -4.62
CA TYR A 416 -8.57 -10.46 -5.20
C TYR A 416 -7.30 -10.61 -6.06
N GLY A 417 -7.21 -9.81 -7.12
CA GLY A 417 -6.04 -9.69 -7.98
C GLY A 417 -6.39 -9.03 -9.31
N ASP A 418 -5.44 -8.31 -9.91
CA ASP A 418 -5.66 -7.61 -11.18
C ASP A 418 -5.94 -8.61 -12.33
N TRP A 419 -5.28 -9.77 -12.31
CA TRP A 419 -5.52 -10.88 -13.23
C TRP A 419 -6.95 -11.41 -13.19
N MET A 420 -7.72 -11.20 -12.11
CA MET A 420 -9.09 -11.71 -12.07
C MET A 420 -9.94 -11.13 -13.21
N LEU A 421 -9.60 -9.93 -13.69
CA LEU A 421 -10.24 -9.30 -14.84
C LEU A 421 -10.01 -10.05 -16.16
N SER A 422 -8.88 -10.74 -16.31
CA SER A 422 -8.57 -11.55 -17.50
C SER A 422 -9.25 -12.92 -17.45
N VAL A 423 -9.48 -13.44 -16.24
CA VAL A 423 -9.98 -14.81 -15.99
C VAL A 423 -11.50 -14.88 -15.86
N MET A 424 -12.10 -13.83 -15.32
CA MET A 424 -13.53 -13.72 -15.10
C MET A 424 -13.97 -12.30 -15.44
N ASN A 425 -15.05 -12.16 -16.20
CA ASN A 425 -15.63 -10.83 -16.38
C ASN A 425 -16.03 -10.27 -15.00
N TRP A 426 -15.91 -8.95 -14.83
CA TRP A 426 -16.15 -8.30 -13.54
C TRP A 426 -17.56 -8.58 -12.98
N ASP A 427 -18.53 -8.73 -13.86
CA ASP A 427 -19.92 -9.02 -13.50
C ASP A 427 -20.08 -10.40 -12.85
N ASP A 428 -19.44 -11.43 -13.37
CA ASP A 428 -19.52 -12.80 -12.83
C ASP A 428 -18.78 -12.89 -11.50
N LEU A 429 -17.63 -12.24 -11.39
CA LEU A 429 -16.88 -12.18 -10.14
C LEU A 429 -17.70 -11.47 -9.05
N HIS A 430 -18.24 -10.29 -9.37
CA HIS A 430 -19.06 -9.55 -8.44
C HIS A 430 -20.33 -10.33 -8.06
N LYS A 431 -20.95 -11.08 -8.98
CA LYS A 431 -22.08 -11.97 -8.67
C LYS A 431 -21.69 -13.06 -7.67
N VAL A 432 -20.55 -13.73 -7.89
CA VAL A 432 -20.05 -14.80 -7.00
C VAL A 432 -19.76 -14.23 -5.61
N HIS A 433 -18.98 -13.15 -5.52
CA HIS A 433 -18.65 -12.51 -4.24
C HIS A 433 -19.88 -11.95 -3.53
N SER A 434 -20.78 -11.30 -4.26
CA SER A 434 -22.03 -10.79 -3.69
C SER A 434 -22.90 -11.93 -3.14
N PHE A 435 -22.97 -13.07 -3.83
CA PHE A 435 -23.68 -14.25 -3.33
C PHE A 435 -22.97 -14.89 -2.13
N ASN A 436 -21.64 -14.97 -2.13
CA ASN A 436 -20.85 -15.52 -1.02
C ASN A 436 -20.98 -14.68 0.25
N ARG A 437 -20.90 -13.35 0.15
CA ARG A 437 -21.17 -12.42 1.27
C ARG A 437 -22.59 -12.59 1.82
N PHE A 438 -23.59 -12.69 0.94
CA PHE A 438 -24.98 -12.95 1.34
C PHE A 438 -25.11 -14.29 2.08
N TYR A 439 -24.48 -15.35 1.56
CA TYR A 439 -24.48 -16.68 2.15
C TYR A 439 -23.85 -16.69 3.55
N THR A 440 -22.69 -16.03 3.70
CA THR A 440 -21.97 -15.92 4.97
C THR A 440 -22.75 -15.10 5.99
N GLY A 441 -23.35 -13.97 5.60
CA GLY A 441 -24.22 -13.18 6.47
C GLY A 441 -25.47 -13.93 6.94
N CYS A 442 -26.03 -14.81 6.10
CA CYS A 442 -27.15 -15.66 6.50
C CYS A 442 -26.75 -16.73 7.53
N LYS A 443 -25.49 -17.21 7.52
CA LYS A 443 -25.00 -18.16 8.54
C LYS A 443 -24.93 -17.51 9.92
N SER A 444 -24.35 -16.30 10.02
CA SER A 444 -24.30 -15.55 11.30
C SER A 444 -25.70 -15.18 11.80
N LEU A 445 -26.67 -15.02 10.89
CA LEU A 445 -28.07 -14.78 11.26
C LEU A 445 -28.67 -15.91 12.11
N LYS A 446 -28.21 -17.16 11.94
CA LYS A 446 -28.68 -18.31 12.74
C LYS A 446 -28.30 -18.21 14.21
N GLU A 447 -27.25 -17.44 14.52
CA GLU A 447 -26.75 -17.22 15.88
C GLU A 447 -27.40 -15.99 16.54
N SER A 448 -27.99 -15.09 15.74
CA SER A 448 -28.64 -13.87 16.23
C SER A 448 -29.97 -14.11 16.97
N THR A 449 -30.42 -13.14 17.78
CA THR A 449 -31.71 -13.20 18.49
C THR A 449 -32.90 -13.24 17.52
N ARG A 450 -34.02 -13.83 17.94
CA ARG A 450 -35.21 -14.01 17.07
C ARG A 450 -35.74 -12.69 16.49
N SER A 451 -35.81 -11.63 17.31
CA SER A 451 -36.30 -10.32 16.87
C SER A 451 -35.39 -9.68 15.83
N PHE A 452 -34.07 -9.71 16.07
CA PHE A 452 -33.08 -9.21 15.12
C PHE A 452 -33.10 -10.01 13.81
N ARG A 453 -33.15 -11.34 13.90
CA ARG A 453 -33.26 -12.26 12.77
C ARG A 453 -34.47 -11.97 11.90
N THR A 454 -35.66 -11.82 12.47
CA THR A 454 -36.88 -11.53 11.69
C THR A 454 -36.75 -10.20 10.96
N LYS A 455 -36.23 -9.16 11.62
CA LYS A 455 -36.00 -7.85 10.99
C LYS A 455 -35.03 -7.97 9.81
N MET A 456 -33.87 -8.60 10.03
CA MET A 456 -32.86 -8.79 8.99
C MET A 456 -33.34 -9.67 7.83
N LEU A 457 -34.16 -10.68 8.10
CA LEU A 457 -34.73 -11.54 7.07
C LEU A 457 -35.68 -10.76 6.15
N VAL A 458 -36.54 -9.89 6.72
CA VAL A 458 -37.41 -9.01 5.94
C VAL A 458 -36.58 -8.04 5.11
N THR A 459 -35.60 -7.36 5.71
CA THR A 459 -34.70 -6.43 5.00
C THR A 459 -33.93 -7.14 3.88
N ALA A 460 -33.36 -8.33 4.15
CA ALA A 460 -32.62 -9.09 3.14
C ALA A 460 -33.52 -9.59 1.99
N LEU A 461 -34.77 -9.97 2.27
CA LEU A 461 -35.76 -10.28 1.24
C LEU A 461 -36.05 -9.05 0.36
N GLU A 462 -36.38 -7.92 0.97
CA GLU A 462 -36.78 -6.70 0.26
C GLU A 462 -35.62 -6.09 -0.55
N GLU A 463 -34.44 -5.97 0.03
CA GLU A 463 -33.33 -5.22 -0.55
C GLU A 463 -32.42 -6.06 -1.46
N CYS A 464 -32.23 -7.35 -1.16
CA CYS A 464 -31.13 -8.13 -1.73
C CYS A 464 -31.53 -9.45 -2.40
N ALA A 465 -32.68 -10.04 -2.05
CA ALA A 465 -33.05 -11.38 -2.50
C ALA A 465 -34.31 -11.45 -3.37
N CYS A 466 -35.21 -10.45 -3.35
CA CYS A 466 -36.51 -10.51 -4.02
C CYS A 466 -36.44 -10.77 -5.54
N GLN A 467 -35.34 -10.43 -6.20
CA GLN A 467 -35.11 -10.64 -7.63
C GLN A 467 -34.11 -11.78 -7.93
N ASP A 468 -33.60 -12.46 -6.91
CA ASP A 468 -32.64 -13.56 -7.04
C ASP A 468 -33.20 -14.82 -6.36
N PHE A 469 -33.65 -15.76 -7.19
CA PHE A 469 -34.22 -17.03 -6.73
C PHE A 469 -33.27 -17.80 -5.80
N LYS A 470 -31.96 -17.80 -6.06
CA LYS A 470 -30.99 -18.52 -5.24
C LYS A 470 -30.89 -17.90 -3.84
N ARG A 471 -30.83 -16.58 -3.76
CA ARG A 471 -30.79 -15.85 -2.47
C ARG A 471 -32.08 -16.03 -1.69
N THR A 472 -33.23 -15.93 -2.36
CA THR A 472 -34.54 -16.14 -1.73
C THR A 472 -34.66 -17.56 -1.18
N ALA A 473 -34.37 -18.58 -1.99
CA ALA A 473 -34.41 -19.98 -1.56
C ALA A 473 -33.46 -20.25 -0.38
N PHE A 474 -32.25 -19.69 -0.42
CA PHE A 474 -31.28 -19.87 0.66
C PHE A 474 -31.71 -19.20 1.96
N LEU A 475 -32.25 -17.98 1.89
CA LEU A 475 -32.73 -17.24 3.05
C LEU A 475 -33.93 -17.94 3.71
N LEU A 476 -34.86 -18.45 2.91
CA LEU A 476 -36.02 -19.20 3.40
C LEU A 476 -35.63 -20.53 4.05
N THR A 477 -34.67 -21.26 3.47
CA THR A 477 -34.17 -22.53 4.06
C THR A 477 -33.31 -22.32 5.30
N SER A 478 -32.71 -21.14 5.46
CA SER A 478 -31.90 -20.81 6.63
C SER A 478 -32.71 -20.31 7.83
N SER A 479 -33.98 -19.97 7.64
CA SER A 479 -34.90 -19.63 8.71
C SER A 479 -35.39 -20.91 9.40
N PRO A 480 -35.18 -21.08 10.72
CA PRO A 480 -35.80 -22.18 11.44
C PRO A 480 -37.31 -21.89 11.56
N THR A 481 -38.08 -22.31 10.57
CA THR A 481 -39.50 -22.58 10.75
C THR A 481 -39.60 -23.76 11.71
N ARG A 482 -39.72 -23.47 13.02
CA ARG A 482 -40.40 -24.41 13.90
C ARG A 482 -41.81 -24.54 13.33
N CYS A 483 -42.06 -25.57 12.52
CA CYS A 483 -43.38 -26.13 12.37
C CYS A 483 -43.79 -26.61 13.76
N ALA A 484 -44.39 -25.72 14.55
CA ALA A 484 -45.15 -26.10 15.71
C ALA A 484 -46.42 -26.77 15.18
N ASN A 485 -46.44 -28.10 15.22
CA ASN A 485 -47.68 -28.85 15.31
C ASN A 485 -48.09 -28.93 16.78
#